data_AF-A0A453EEB2-F1
#
_entry.id   AF-A0A453EEB2-F1
#
_cell.length_a   1.000
_cell.length_b   1.000
_cell.length_c   1.000
_cell.angle_alpha   90.00
_cell.angle_beta   90.00
_cell.angle_gamma   90.00
#
_symmetry.space_group_name_H-M   'P 1'
#
loop_
_entity.id
_entity.type
_entity.pdbx_description
1 polymer ?
#
loop_
_entity_poly.entity_id
_entity_poly.type
_entity_poly.pdbx_seq_one_letter_code
_entity_poly.pdbx_strand_id
1 'polypeptide(L)'
;AQELGLPLLPPSKAHNASFHRGANFAITGGTSLDTSFFEARGMRHTVWNSGSLHTQLKWFEDMKPSICNSPKECRDLFRRSLFIVGEFGGNDYAAALGAFLPVQKVHTFVPHIVDSIGKGIE
;
A
#
# COMPACT_ATOMS: atom_id res chain seq x y z
N ALA A 1 9.07 13.54 -8.02
CA ALA A 1 7.81 13.84 -8.75
C ALA A 1 7.93 15.11 -9.58
N GLN A 2 8.12 16.28 -8.96
CA GLN A 2 8.18 17.57 -9.66
C GLN A 2 9.35 17.68 -10.64
N GLU A 3 10.51 17.09 -10.33
CA GLU A 3 11.66 17.01 -11.26
C GLU A 3 11.35 16.21 -12.54
N LEU A 4 10.37 15.30 -12.48
CA LEU A 4 9.88 14.53 -13.62
C LEU A 4 8.62 15.17 -14.26
N GLY A 5 8.26 16.39 -13.85
CA GLY A 5 7.05 17.09 -14.31
C GLY A 5 5.73 16.53 -13.76
N LEU A 6 5.76 15.64 -12.77
CA LEU A 6 4.56 15.06 -12.18
C LEU A 6 4.04 15.92 -11.01
N PRO A 7 2.71 16.10 -10.87
CA PRO A 7 2.13 16.85 -9.77
C PRO A 7 2.31 16.12 -8.43
N LEU A 8 2.30 16.88 -7.34
CA LEU A 8 2.15 16.30 -6.00
C LEU A 8 0.70 15.85 -5.82
N LEU A 9 0.50 14.55 -5.61
CA LEU A 9 -0.83 13.97 -5.49
C LEU A 9 -1.41 14.22 -4.09
N PRO A 10 -2.70 14.57 -3.97
CA PRO A 10 -3.34 14.72 -2.67
C PRO A 10 -3.42 13.36 -1.94
N PRO A 11 -3.35 13.34 -0.60
CA PRO A 11 -3.64 12.14 0.17
C PRO A 11 -5.04 11.59 -0.15
N SER A 12 -5.19 10.28 -0.31
CA SER A 12 -6.45 9.64 -0.71
C SER A 12 -7.62 9.84 0.28
N LYS A 13 -7.31 10.22 1.52
CA LYS A 13 -8.28 10.54 2.59
C LYS A 13 -8.46 12.05 2.81
N ALA A 14 -7.90 12.90 1.94
CA ALA A 14 -8.08 14.34 2.05
C ALA A 14 -9.56 14.73 1.87
N HIS A 15 -10.07 15.55 2.78
CA HIS A 15 -11.39 16.15 2.65
C HIS A 15 -11.37 17.24 1.56
N ASN A 16 -12.45 17.34 0.79
CA ASN A 16 -12.63 18.37 -0.25
C ASN A 16 -11.55 18.38 -1.35
N ALA A 17 -10.94 17.23 -1.65
CA ALA A 17 -10.01 17.07 -2.76
C ALA A 17 -10.68 16.48 -4.01
N SER A 18 -10.15 16.80 -5.18
CA SER A 18 -10.48 16.11 -6.43
C SER A 18 -9.36 15.13 -6.79
N PHE A 19 -9.74 13.90 -7.15
CA PHE A 19 -8.80 12.83 -7.46
C PHE A 19 -8.67 12.54 -8.97
N HIS A 20 -9.31 13.34 -9.83
CA HIS A 20 -9.23 13.16 -11.29
C HIS A 20 -7.80 13.31 -11.86
N ARG A 21 -6.90 13.97 -11.14
CA ARG A 21 -5.47 14.10 -11.49
C ARG A 21 -4.55 13.16 -10.71
N GLY A 22 -5.13 12.17 -10.03
CA GLY A 22 -4.43 11.19 -9.20
C GLY A 22 -4.60 11.43 -7.70
N ALA A 23 -4.20 10.42 -6.93
CA ALA A 23 -4.26 10.39 -5.47
C ALA A 23 -3.08 9.60 -4.91
N ASN A 24 -2.64 9.93 -3.70
CA ASN A 24 -1.60 9.21 -2.97
C ASN A 24 -2.24 8.32 -1.90
N PHE A 25 -2.07 7.01 -2.04
CA PHE A 25 -2.56 6.01 -1.08
C PHE A 25 -1.49 5.55 -0.09
N ALA A 26 -0.25 5.99 -0.24
CA ALA A 26 0.86 5.58 0.62
C ALA A 26 0.62 6.02 2.07
N ILE A 27 0.98 5.13 3.00
CA ILE A 27 0.88 5.34 4.43
C ILE A 27 2.27 5.17 5.03
N THR A 28 2.72 6.13 5.83
CA THR A 28 3.98 6.02 6.58
C THR A 28 3.95 4.78 7.47
N GLY A 29 4.93 3.89 7.34
CA GLY A 29 4.98 2.64 8.09
C GLY A 29 4.06 1.53 7.54
N GLY A 30 3.46 1.72 6.36
CA GLY A 30 2.65 0.69 5.71
C GLY A 30 3.46 -0.58 5.42
N THR A 31 2.90 -1.73 5.77
CA THR A 31 3.49 -3.06 5.57
C THR A 31 3.03 -3.70 4.27
N SER A 32 3.77 -4.67 3.75
CA SER A 32 3.24 -5.55 2.69
C SER A 32 2.17 -6.50 3.24
N LEU A 33 2.40 -7.04 4.44
CA LEU A 33 1.54 -8.00 5.12
C LEU A 33 0.45 -7.28 5.90
N ASP A 34 -0.70 -7.91 6.05
CA ASP A 34 -1.79 -7.38 6.86
C ASP A 34 -1.44 -7.40 8.35
N THR A 35 -2.03 -6.48 9.11
CA THR A 35 -1.85 -6.40 10.58
C THR A 35 -2.17 -7.71 11.29
N SER A 36 -3.13 -8.49 10.76
CA SER A 36 -3.50 -9.81 11.27
C SER A 36 -2.33 -10.82 11.26
N PHE A 37 -1.42 -10.73 10.28
CA PHE A 37 -0.22 -11.55 10.23
C PHE A 37 0.67 -11.35 11.45
N PHE A 38 0.81 -10.09 11.88
CA PHE A 38 1.60 -9.69 13.04
C PHE A 38 0.89 -9.99 14.36
N GLU A 39 -0.44 -9.75 14.43
CA GLU A 39 -1.28 -10.09 15.58
C GLU A 39 -1.21 -11.58 15.92
N ALA A 40 -1.34 -12.45 14.92
CA ALA A 40 -1.23 -13.91 15.09
C ALA A 40 0.13 -14.37 15.64
N ARG A 41 1.15 -13.49 15.60
CA ARG A 41 2.52 -13.74 16.07
C ARG A 41 2.87 -12.93 17.32
N GLY A 42 1.90 -12.24 17.94
CA GLY A 42 2.11 -11.42 19.14
C GLY A 42 2.86 -10.10 18.87
N MET A 43 2.98 -9.68 17.61
CA MET A 43 3.79 -8.53 17.20
C MET A 43 2.97 -7.26 16.92
N ARG A 44 1.68 -7.22 17.26
CA ARG A 44 0.82 -6.06 16.96
C ARG A 44 1.40 -4.73 17.48
N HIS A 45 2.07 -4.78 18.63
CA HIS A 45 2.64 -3.62 19.30
C HIS A 45 3.81 -2.97 18.55
N THR A 46 4.42 -3.67 17.59
CA THR A 46 5.54 -3.13 16.79
C THR A 46 5.08 -2.54 15.45
N VAL A 47 3.81 -2.73 15.09
CA VAL A 47 3.21 -2.20 13.86
C VAL A 47 2.54 -0.87 14.15
N TRP A 48 2.93 0.19 13.42
CA TRP A 48 2.50 1.56 13.70
C TRP A 48 1.07 1.89 13.25
N ASN A 49 0.55 1.18 12.25
CA ASN A 49 -0.80 1.40 11.71
C ASN A 49 -1.35 0.14 11.03
N SER A 50 -2.61 0.17 10.61
CA SER A 50 -3.25 -0.94 9.89
C SER A 50 -3.27 -0.76 8.37
N GLY A 51 -2.34 0.04 7.85
CA GLY A 51 -2.27 0.49 6.47
C GLY A 51 -1.43 -0.40 5.57
N SER A 52 -1.74 -1.69 5.50
CA SER A 52 -1.05 -2.64 4.63
C SER A 52 -1.19 -2.30 3.14
N LEU A 53 -0.37 -2.91 2.28
CA LEU A 53 -0.53 -2.86 0.81
C LEU A 53 -1.97 -3.14 0.40
N HIS A 54 -2.57 -4.22 0.90
CA HIS A 54 -3.94 -4.61 0.59
C HIS A 54 -4.98 -3.59 1.07
N THR A 55 -4.72 -2.93 2.20
CA THR A 55 -5.57 -1.81 2.67
C THR A 55 -5.49 -0.61 1.72
N GLN A 56 -4.30 -0.28 1.25
CA GLN A 56 -4.09 0.82 0.30
C GLN A 56 -4.74 0.52 -1.06
N LEU A 57 -4.65 -0.73 -1.55
CA LEU A 57 -5.33 -1.18 -2.77
C LEU A 57 -6.85 -1.19 -2.63
N LYS A 58 -7.37 -1.63 -1.48
CA LYS A 58 -8.80 -1.54 -1.19
C LYS A 58 -9.29 -0.10 -1.24
N TRP A 59 -8.54 0.85 -0.67
CA TRP A 59 -8.91 2.27 -0.76
C TRP A 59 -8.86 2.80 -2.17
N PHE A 60 -7.94 2.32 -3.01
CA PHE A 60 -7.93 2.64 -4.44
C PHE A 60 -9.21 2.11 -5.11
N GLU A 61 -9.56 0.84 -4.89
CA GLU A 61 -10.79 0.24 -5.44
C GLU A 61 -12.04 1.00 -5.00
N ASP A 62 -12.14 1.34 -3.71
CA ASP A 62 -13.25 2.12 -3.16
C ASP A 62 -13.32 3.55 -3.76
N MET A 63 -12.20 4.11 -4.21
CA MET A 63 -12.14 5.44 -4.85
C MET A 63 -12.54 5.41 -6.33
N LYS A 64 -12.37 4.29 -7.05
CA LYS A 64 -12.60 4.20 -8.50
C LYS A 64 -13.95 4.78 -8.96
N PRO A 65 -15.09 4.49 -8.28
CA PRO A 65 -16.39 5.05 -8.67
C PRO A 65 -16.45 6.58 -8.60
N SER A 66 -15.58 7.24 -7.83
CA SER A 66 -15.55 8.72 -7.74
C SER A 66 -14.77 9.38 -8.88
N ILE A 67 -13.94 8.63 -9.61
CA ILE A 67 -13.05 9.15 -10.67
C ILE A 67 -13.40 8.63 -12.06
N CYS A 68 -14.16 7.53 -12.16
CA CYS A 68 -14.70 7.01 -13.40
C CYS A 68 -16.02 6.26 -13.14
N ASN A 69 -17.04 6.52 -13.95
CA ASN A 69 -18.42 6.08 -13.71
C ASN A 69 -18.90 4.97 -14.66
N SER A 70 -18.07 4.56 -15.63
CA SER A 70 -18.39 3.46 -16.54
C SER A 70 -17.17 2.60 -16.86
N PRO A 71 -17.34 1.31 -17.23
CA PRO A 71 -16.22 0.44 -17.60
C PRO A 71 -15.35 1.02 -18.73
N LYS A 72 -15.97 1.68 -19.70
CA LYS A 72 -15.26 2.34 -20.82
C LYS A 72 -14.40 3.50 -20.31
N GLU A 73 -14.99 4.39 -19.51
CA GLU A 73 -14.29 5.55 -18.93
C GLU A 73 -13.14 5.10 -18.03
N CYS A 74 -13.37 4.12 -17.16
CA CYS A 74 -12.33 3.59 -16.28
C CYS A 74 -11.17 2.97 -17.08
N ARG A 75 -11.46 2.18 -18.11
CA ARG A 75 -10.41 1.60 -18.97
C ARG A 75 -9.61 2.68 -19.69
N ASP A 76 -10.29 3.69 -20.24
CA ASP A 76 -9.63 4.78 -20.98
C ASP A 76 -8.82 5.69 -20.04
N LEU A 77 -9.24 5.83 -18.77
CA LEU A 77 -8.49 6.52 -17.72
C LEU A 77 -7.24 5.71 -17.34
N PHE A 78 -7.41 4.48 -16.85
CA PHE A 78 -6.30 3.70 -16.30
C PHE A 78 -5.26 3.28 -17.33
N ARG A 79 -5.64 3.13 -18.62
CA ARG A 79 -4.68 2.91 -19.71
C ARG A 79 -3.67 4.06 -19.87
N ARG A 80 -4.01 5.28 -19.44
CA ARG A 80 -3.17 6.48 -19.53
C ARG A 80 -2.62 6.91 -18.17
N SER A 81 -2.94 6.16 -17.10
CA SER A 81 -2.48 6.46 -15.74
C SER A 81 -1.13 5.83 -15.48
N LEU A 82 -0.32 6.49 -14.64
CA LEU A 82 0.89 5.94 -14.05
C LEU A 82 0.55 5.39 -12.66
N PHE A 83 0.93 4.14 -12.41
CA PHE A 83 0.87 3.53 -11.08
C PHE A 83 2.28 3.41 -10.53
N ILE A 84 2.51 3.95 -9.34
CA ILE A 84 3.74 3.78 -8.59
C ILE A 84 3.37 3.00 -7.33
N VAL A 85 3.87 1.78 -7.21
CA VAL A 85 3.57 0.87 -6.11
C VAL A 85 4.88 0.47 -5.45
N GLY A 86 5.00 0.70 -4.15
CA GLY A 86 6.20 0.41 -3.37
C GLY A 86 6.91 1.64 -2.80
N GLU A 87 8.03 1.46 -2.11
CA GLU A 87 8.61 0.16 -1.74
C GLU A 87 7.88 -0.48 -0.54
N PHE A 88 7.67 -1.80 -0.59
CA PHE A 88 7.07 -2.60 0.49
C PHE A 88 8.05 -3.67 0.99
N GLY A 89 7.87 -4.12 2.23
CA GLY A 89 8.72 -5.16 2.87
C GLY A 89 9.64 -4.62 3.96
N GLY A 90 10.17 -3.40 3.81
CA GLY A 90 11.05 -2.78 4.82
C GLY A 90 10.37 -2.64 6.19
N ASN A 91 9.12 -2.20 6.22
CA ASN A 91 8.34 -2.08 7.47
C ASN A 91 7.97 -3.44 8.08
N ASP A 92 7.78 -4.47 7.25
CA ASP A 92 7.51 -5.83 7.71
C ASP A 92 8.70 -6.40 8.50
N TYR A 93 9.90 -6.21 7.96
CA TYR A 93 11.15 -6.58 8.64
C TYR A 93 11.40 -5.72 9.88
N ALA A 94 11.18 -4.40 9.79
CA ALA A 94 11.34 -3.50 10.93
C ALA A 94 10.41 -3.87 12.10
N ALA A 95 9.16 -4.23 11.83
CA ALA A 95 8.22 -4.69 12.84
C ALA A 95 8.67 -6.02 13.48
N ALA A 96 9.19 -6.96 12.68
CA ALA A 96 9.66 -8.25 13.17
C ALA A 96 10.94 -8.11 14.03
N LEU A 97 11.89 -7.28 13.60
CA LEU A 97 13.12 -6.98 14.34
C LEU A 97 12.84 -6.17 15.61
N GLY A 98 11.92 -5.21 15.54
CA GLY A 98 11.45 -4.45 16.70
C GLY A 98 10.74 -5.32 17.75
N ALA A 99 10.23 -6.49 17.35
CA ALA A 99 9.68 -7.51 18.26
C ALA A 99 10.76 -8.45 18.82
N PHE A 100 12.05 -8.12 18.61
CA PHE A 100 13.21 -8.90 19.02
C PHE A 100 13.22 -10.34 18.49
N LEU A 101 12.63 -10.57 17.32
CA LEU A 101 12.73 -11.89 16.68
C LEU A 101 14.17 -12.13 16.20
N PRO A 102 14.70 -13.36 16.35
CA PRO A 102 15.98 -13.73 15.75
C PRO A 102 15.95 -13.54 14.23
N VAL A 103 17.05 -13.08 13.64
CA VAL A 103 17.16 -12.82 12.20
C VAL A 103 16.78 -14.05 11.36
N GLN A 104 17.10 -15.26 11.84
CA GLN A 104 16.72 -16.52 11.20
C GLN A 104 15.19 -16.69 11.14
N LYS A 105 14.47 -16.25 12.18
CA LYS A 105 13.01 -16.27 12.21
C LYS A 105 12.43 -15.18 11.31
N VAL A 106 13.04 -14.00 11.28
CA VAL A 106 12.65 -12.90 10.37
C VAL A 106 12.81 -13.31 8.90
N HIS A 107 13.86 -14.07 8.56
CA HIS A 107 14.05 -14.62 7.22
C HIS A 107 12.88 -15.49 6.73
N THR A 108 12.13 -16.13 7.64
CA THR A 108 10.96 -16.93 7.25
C THR A 108 9.80 -16.08 6.70
N PHE A 109 9.88 -14.74 6.82
CA PHE A 109 8.85 -13.83 6.32
C PHE A 109 9.02 -13.51 4.84
N VAL A 110 10.21 -13.72 4.27
CA VAL A 110 10.53 -13.48 2.85
C VAL A 110 9.44 -14.02 1.90
N PRO A 111 9.07 -15.31 1.93
CA PRO A 111 8.05 -15.83 1.02
C PRO A 111 6.68 -15.17 1.21
N HIS A 112 6.31 -14.81 2.45
CA HIS A 112 5.04 -14.16 2.73
C HIS A 112 5.01 -12.72 2.22
N ILE A 113 6.10 -11.97 2.40
CA ILE A 113 6.24 -10.58 1.93
C ILE A 113 6.20 -10.56 0.40
N VAL A 114 6.98 -11.41 -0.25
CA VAL A 114 7.04 -11.50 -1.73
C VAL A 114 5.68 -11.90 -2.30
N ASP A 115 5.02 -12.92 -1.74
CA ASP A 115 3.67 -13.33 -2.14
C ASP A 115 2.64 -12.21 -1.94
N SER A 116 2.70 -11.48 -0.82
CA SER A 116 1.79 -10.36 -0.57
C SER A 116 1.97 -9.22 -1.57
N ILE A 117 3.22 -8.88 -1.90
CA ILE A 117 3.54 -7.87 -2.91
C ILE A 117 3.06 -8.33 -4.29
N GLY A 118 3.35 -9.58 -4.68
CA GLY A 118 2.91 -10.17 -5.95
C GLY A 118 1.40 -10.09 -6.11
N LYS A 119 0.64 -10.57 -5.12
CA LYS A 119 -0.84 -10.49 -5.11
C LYS A 119 -1.40 -9.08 -5.15
N GLY A 120 -0.63 -8.08 -4.74
CA GLY A 120 -1.06 -6.70 -4.79
C GLY A 120 -0.89 -6.04 -6.16
N ILE A 121 -0.07 -6.62 -7.05
CA ILE A 121 0.24 -6.04 -8.37
C ILE A 121 -0.21 -6.91 -9.55
N GLU A 122 -0.51 -8.19 -9.32
CA GLU A 122 -1.10 -9.13 -10.29
C GLU A 122 -2.63 -9.01 -10.34
#